data_AF-A0A428NBM4-F1
#
_entry.id   AF-A0A428NBM4-F1
#
_cell.length_a   1.000
_cell.length_b   1.000
_cell.length_c   1.000
_cell.angle_alpha   90.00
_cell.angle_beta   90.00
_cell.angle_gamma   90.00
#
_symmetry.space_group_name_H-M   'P 1'
#
loop_
_entity.id
_entity.type
_entity.pdbx_description
1 polymer ?
#
loop_
_entity_poly.entity_id
_entity_poly.type
_entity_poly.pdbx_seq_one_letter_code
_entity_poly.pdbx_strand_id
1 'polypeptide(L)'
;MRGDYGNDLRIHHPANSPSDASAMFGLIHGGGFCLGNDFIHSYQLRAIASIHHVTVVNLSYHLTPEHRFPAGPNDRKPPGLPGVSACIPYFLEEGIVPAQYKDFYLVREQNVDSMVINKEAMDFVLAAYRPDIMSAAFSPFQSEHPHTGMPPVYM
;
A
#
# COMPACT_ATOMS: atom_id res chain seq x y z
N MET A 1 2.19 11.45 22.84
CA MET A 1 1.78 10.06 23.06
C MET A 1 1.66 9.41 21.69
N ARG A 2 2.62 8.57 21.28
CA ARG A 2 2.55 7.81 20.04
C ARG A 2 2.21 6.38 20.42
N GLY A 3 1.00 5.93 20.07
CA GLY A 3 0.55 4.55 20.27
C GLY A 3 1.21 3.60 19.27
N ASP A 4 0.96 2.31 19.44
CA ASP A 4 1.33 1.24 18.50
C ASP A 4 0.42 1.30 17.25
N TYR A 5 0.65 2.28 16.38
CA TYR A 5 -0.22 2.62 15.24
C TYR A 5 -0.26 1.57 14.13
N GLY A 6 0.63 0.57 14.14
CA GLY A 6 0.79 -0.37 13.02
C GLY A 6 -0.39 -1.30 12.77
N ASN A 7 -1.39 -1.32 13.66
CA ASN A 7 -2.57 -2.19 13.53
C ASN A 7 -3.90 -1.43 13.61
N ASP A 8 -3.87 -0.09 13.57
CA ASP A 8 -5.09 0.71 13.58
C ASP A 8 -5.82 0.64 12.24
N LEU A 9 -7.15 0.62 12.30
CA LEU A 9 -8.03 0.64 11.14
C LEU A 9 -9.01 1.78 11.28
N ARG A 10 -9.23 2.52 10.19
CA ARG A 10 -10.30 3.50 10.12
C ARG A 10 -11.38 3.03 9.16
N ILE A 11 -12.59 2.90 9.68
CA ILE A 11 -13.74 2.43 8.90
C ILE A 11 -14.67 3.60 8.62
N HIS A 12 -14.96 3.80 7.35
CA HIS A 12 -15.99 4.73 6.88
C HIS A 12 -17.20 3.92 6.41
N HIS A 13 -18.28 3.99 7.18
CA HIS A 13 -19.54 3.34 6.85
C HIS A 13 -20.59 4.38 6.39
N PRO A 14 -21.40 4.11 5.36
CA PRO A 14 -22.45 5.03 4.93
C PRO A 14 -23.59 5.07 5.94
N ALA A 15 -24.09 6.27 6.28
CA ALA A 15 -25.10 6.47 7.33
C ALA A 15 -26.46 5.79 7.06
N ASN A 16 -26.82 5.58 5.80
CA ASN A 16 -28.12 5.03 5.38
C ASN A 16 -27.97 3.77 4.52
N SER A 17 -27.11 2.83 4.94
CA SER A 17 -26.92 1.58 4.20
C SER A 17 -28.10 0.63 4.42
N PRO A 18 -28.69 0.03 3.35
CA PRO A 18 -29.63 -1.07 3.50
C PRO A 18 -29.00 -2.20 4.31
N SER A 19 -29.77 -2.82 5.20
CA SER A 19 -29.28 -3.46 6.43
C SER A 19 -28.36 -4.67 6.30
N ASP A 20 -28.01 -5.20 5.12
CA ASP A 20 -27.35 -6.53 5.09
C ASP A 20 -26.23 -6.76 4.04
N ALA A 21 -25.85 -5.79 3.20
CA ALA A 21 -24.69 -6.00 2.30
C ALA A 21 -24.15 -4.70 1.66
N SER A 22 -23.46 -3.86 2.43
CA SER A 22 -22.63 -2.81 1.83
C SER A 22 -21.33 -3.45 1.35
N ALA A 23 -21.01 -3.33 0.05
CA ALA A 23 -19.72 -3.79 -0.46
C ALA A 23 -18.56 -3.13 0.30
N MET A 24 -17.44 -3.83 0.45
CA MET A 24 -16.31 -3.37 1.26
C MET A 24 -15.00 -3.39 0.47
N PHE A 25 -14.12 -2.42 0.68
CA PHE A 25 -12.74 -2.54 0.24
C PHE A 25 -11.76 -1.89 1.21
N GLY A 26 -10.53 -2.40 1.23
CA GLY A 26 -9.42 -1.82 1.99
C GLY A 26 -8.60 -0.84 1.15
N LEU A 27 -8.14 0.26 1.75
CA LEU A 27 -7.14 1.15 1.15
C LEU A 27 -5.81 1.00 1.91
N ILE A 28 -4.73 0.74 1.17
CA ILE A 28 -3.36 0.83 1.66
C ILE A 28 -2.81 2.17 1.19
N HIS A 29 -2.51 3.07 2.14
CA HIS A 29 -2.01 4.40 1.83
C HIS A 29 -0.58 4.36 1.26
N GLY A 30 -0.25 5.32 0.41
CA GLY A 30 1.11 5.54 -0.09
C GLY A 30 2.00 6.23 0.96
N GLY A 31 3.13 6.80 0.52
CA GLY A 31 4.06 7.53 1.41
C GLY A 31 5.44 6.87 1.56
N GLY A 32 5.81 6.00 0.62
CA GLY A 32 7.16 5.42 0.54
C GLY A 32 7.55 4.64 1.80
N PHE A 33 6.58 4.03 2.49
CA PHE A 33 6.75 3.33 3.78
C PHE A 33 7.24 4.21 4.94
N CYS A 34 7.45 5.50 4.73
CA CYS A 34 7.99 6.46 5.71
C CYS A 34 6.92 7.42 6.24
N LEU A 35 5.81 7.58 5.51
CA LEU A 35 4.79 8.59 5.74
C LEU A 35 3.39 8.00 5.66
N GLY A 36 2.44 8.71 6.26
CA GLY A 36 1.01 8.38 6.19
C GLY A 36 0.45 7.91 7.53
N ASN A 37 -0.85 7.65 7.51
CA ASN A 37 -1.65 7.12 8.62
C ASN A 37 -3.07 6.82 8.11
N ASP A 38 -3.93 6.32 9.00
CA ASP A 38 -5.34 6.07 8.77
C ASP A 38 -6.19 7.34 8.46
N PHE A 39 -5.64 8.55 8.57
CA PHE A 39 -6.35 9.79 8.28
C PHE A 39 -6.10 10.36 6.88
N ILE A 40 -4.98 10.03 6.23
CA ILE A 40 -4.50 10.75 5.04
C ILE A 40 -5.47 10.75 3.86
N HIS A 41 -6.36 9.75 3.78
CA HIS A 41 -7.41 9.65 2.76
C HIS A 41 -8.83 9.82 3.32
N SER A 42 -9.00 10.16 4.61
CA SER A 42 -10.30 10.13 5.30
C SER A 42 -11.40 10.93 4.62
N TYR A 43 -11.09 12.12 4.09
CA TYR A 43 -12.08 12.95 3.42
C TYR A 43 -12.59 12.29 2.13
N GLN A 44 -11.65 11.81 1.30
CA GLN A 44 -11.95 11.13 0.04
C GLN A 44 -12.71 9.83 0.30
N LEU A 45 -12.26 9.01 1.27
CA LEU A 45 -12.91 7.74 1.58
C LEU A 45 -14.29 7.92 2.20
N ARG A 46 -14.52 8.96 2.99
CA ARG A 46 -15.86 9.31 3.47
C ARG A 46 -16.80 9.67 2.31
N ALA A 47 -16.31 10.42 1.33
CA ALA A 47 -17.08 10.75 0.14
C ALA A 47 -17.40 9.50 -0.69
N ILE A 48 -16.42 8.63 -0.93
CA ILE A 48 -16.60 7.36 -1.65
C ILE A 48 -17.63 6.48 -0.94
N ALA A 49 -17.49 6.30 0.38
CA ALA A 49 -18.42 5.52 1.19
C ALA A 49 -19.85 6.07 1.05
N SER A 50 -20.00 7.39 1.15
CA SER A 50 -21.32 8.05 1.05
C SER A 50 -21.93 7.98 -0.35
N ILE A 51 -21.15 8.19 -1.41
CA ILE A 51 -21.65 8.27 -2.80
C ILE A 51 -21.98 6.88 -3.34
N HIS A 52 -21.15 5.90 -3.03
CA HIS A 52 -21.28 4.55 -3.57
C HIS A 52 -21.94 3.56 -2.61
N HIS A 53 -22.32 4.00 -1.41
CA HIS A 53 -22.93 3.17 -0.36
C HIS A 53 -22.06 1.94 -0.02
N VAL A 54 -20.75 2.12 0.02
CA VAL A 54 -19.74 1.08 0.33
C VAL A 54 -19.06 1.36 1.66
N THR A 55 -18.65 0.31 2.36
CA THR A 55 -17.79 0.42 3.54
C THR A 55 -16.34 0.48 3.10
N VAL A 56 -15.60 1.49 3.55
CA VAL A 56 -14.17 1.62 3.22
C VAL A 56 -13.33 1.50 4.47
N VAL A 57 -12.32 0.63 4.43
CA VAL A 57 -11.36 0.43 5.52
C VAL A 57 -10.03 1.05 5.11
N ASN A 58 -9.58 2.10 5.79
CA ASN A 58 -8.21 2.62 5.64
C ASN A 58 -7.28 1.88 6.60
N LEU A 59 -6.23 1.28 6.06
CA LEU A 59 -5.28 0.48 6.84
C LEU A 59 -4.11 1.37 7.26
N SER A 60 -3.80 1.40 8.55
CA SER A 60 -2.47 1.78 9.01
C SER A 60 -1.52 0.59 8.91
N TYR A 61 -0.24 0.89 8.74
CA TYR A 61 0.84 -0.08 8.83
C TYR A 61 2.07 0.60 9.46
N HIS A 62 2.97 -0.21 10.00
CA HIS A 62 4.22 0.21 10.58
C HIS A 62 5.11 0.92 9.56
N LEU A 63 5.61 2.09 9.94
CA LEU A 63 6.46 2.95 9.11
C LEU A 63 7.92 2.88 9.53
N THR A 64 8.79 3.11 8.56
CA THR A 64 10.23 3.30 8.77
C THR A 64 10.52 4.78 9.11
N PRO A 65 11.58 5.10 9.89
CA PRO A 65 12.70 4.28 10.37
C PRO A 65 12.43 3.41 11.61
N GLU A 66 11.34 3.66 12.35
CA GLU A 66 11.04 2.98 13.61
C GLU A 66 10.83 1.48 13.41
N HIS A 67 10.13 1.11 12.34
CA HIS A 67 9.79 -0.26 12.01
C HIS A 67 10.10 -0.52 10.53
N ARG A 68 11.30 -1.02 10.27
CA ARG A 68 11.78 -1.30 8.91
C ARG A 68 11.12 -2.56 8.33
N PHE A 69 11.34 -2.80 7.05
CA PHE A 69 10.93 -4.06 6.43
C PHE A 69 11.40 -5.28 7.27
N PRO A 70 10.56 -6.32 7.47
CA PRO A 70 9.21 -6.54 6.92
C PRO A 70 8.05 -6.14 7.87
N ALA A 71 8.24 -5.19 8.79
CA ALA A 71 7.21 -4.88 9.80
C ALA A 71 5.84 -4.53 9.20
N GLY A 72 5.77 -3.54 8.30
CA GLY A 72 4.53 -3.16 7.61
C GLY A 72 3.86 -4.33 6.85
N PRO A 73 4.59 -5.06 5.99
CA PRO A 73 4.06 -6.26 5.33
C PRO A 73 3.55 -7.34 6.30
N ASN A 74 4.10 -7.42 7.51
CA ASN A 74 3.71 -8.39 8.53
C ASN A 74 2.56 -7.90 9.43
N ASP A 75 2.11 -6.65 9.28
CA ASP A 75 0.99 -6.15 10.06
C ASP A 75 -0.29 -6.92 9.78
N ARG A 76 -1.11 -6.99 10.84
CA ARG A 76 -2.34 -7.75 10.83
C ARG A 76 -3.31 -7.08 9.87
N LYS A 77 -3.66 -7.83 8.83
CA LYS A 77 -4.67 -7.41 7.86
C LYS A 77 -6.07 -7.75 8.37
N PRO A 78 -7.09 -6.92 8.07
CA PRO A 78 -8.47 -7.28 8.34
C PRO A 78 -8.81 -8.60 7.60
N PRO A 79 -9.43 -9.59 8.26
CA PRO A 79 -9.82 -10.81 7.57
C PRO A 79 -10.92 -10.51 6.54
N GLY A 80 -10.83 -11.15 5.37
CA GLY A 80 -11.94 -11.18 4.41
C GLY A 80 -12.24 -9.86 3.69
N LEU A 81 -11.24 -8.99 3.46
CA LEU A 81 -11.41 -7.87 2.53
C LEU A 81 -11.69 -8.42 1.13
N PRO A 82 -12.86 -8.12 0.51
CA PRO A 82 -13.19 -8.66 -0.81
C PRO A 82 -12.53 -7.89 -1.95
N GLY A 83 -11.81 -6.80 -1.64
CA GLY A 83 -11.02 -6.01 -2.58
C GLY A 83 -10.06 -5.08 -1.83
N VAL A 84 -8.94 -4.73 -2.49
CA VAL A 84 -7.94 -3.79 -1.97
C VAL A 84 -7.64 -2.74 -3.03
N SER A 85 -7.48 -1.49 -2.61
CA SER A 85 -6.85 -0.43 -3.39
C SER A 85 -5.50 -0.12 -2.76
N ALA A 86 -4.45 -0.04 -3.58
CA ALA A 86 -3.10 0.29 -3.16
C ALA A 86 -2.69 1.62 -3.82
N CYS A 87 -2.43 2.66 -3.01
CA CYS A 87 -2.12 3.99 -3.52
C CYS A 87 -0.63 4.15 -3.85
N ILE A 88 -0.30 4.40 -5.12
CA ILE A 88 1.06 4.59 -5.66
C ILE A 88 2.02 3.52 -5.10
N PRO A 89 1.75 2.25 -5.42
CA PRO A 89 2.43 1.18 -4.73
C PRO A 89 3.80 0.91 -5.34
N TYR A 90 4.73 0.44 -4.52
CA TYR A 90 6.14 0.27 -4.89
C TYR A 90 6.62 -1.14 -4.52
N PHE A 91 6.83 -1.98 -5.53
CA PHE A 91 7.14 -3.41 -5.37
C PHE A 91 8.23 -3.93 -6.31
N LEU A 92 8.86 -3.08 -7.11
CA LEU A 92 9.82 -3.54 -8.12
C LEU A 92 11.07 -2.68 -8.16
N GLU A 93 12.21 -3.35 -7.93
CA GLU A 93 13.54 -2.78 -8.00
C GLU A 93 14.33 -3.33 -9.18
N GLU A 94 15.26 -2.54 -9.71
CA GLU A 94 16.01 -2.87 -10.92
C GLU A 94 16.66 -4.26 -10.87
N GLY A 95 17.22 -4.63 -9.71
CA GLY A 95 17.87 -5.92 -9.49
C GLY A 95 16.94 -7.14 -9.61
N ILE A 96 15.62 -6.94 -9.58
CA ILE A 96 14.60 -8.01 -9.65
C ILE A 96 13.63 -7.84 -10.83
N VAL A 97 13.90 -6.92 -11.77
CA VAL A 97 13.11 -6.80 -12.99
C VAL A 97 13.31 -8.05 -13.85
N PRO A 98 12.24 -8.76 -14.26
CA PRO A 98 12.36 -9.92 -15.14
C PRO A 98 13.08 -9.56 -16.44
N ALA A 99 13.95 -10.46 -16.92
CA ALA A 99 14.82 -10.19 -18.07
C ALA A 99 14.04 -9.71 -19.30
N GLN A 100 12.87 -10.30 -19.58
CA GLN A 100 12.03 -9.91 -20.73
C GLN A 100 11.43 -8.49 -20.62
N TYR A 101 11.48 -7.87 -19.45
CA TYR A 101 10.91 -6.53 -19.20
C TYR A 101 11.96 -5.46 -18.92
N LYS A 102 13.25 -5.80 -18.93
CA LYS A 102 14.33 -4.86 -18.60
C LYS A 102 14.31 -3.60 -19.46
N ASP A 103 14.10 -3.75 -20.77
CA ASP A 103 14.08 -2.63 -21.71
C ASP A 103 12.88 -1.68 -21.49
N PHE A 104 11.86 -2.11 -20.75
CA PHE A 104 10.70 -1.29 -20.38
C PHE A 104 10.84 -0.64 -19.00
N TYR A 105 11.85 -1.03 -18.20
CA TYR A 105 12.09 -0.47 -16.87
C TYR A 105 12.91 0.82 -16.95
N LEU A 106 12.33 1.85 -17.57
CA LEU A 106 12.98 3.15 -17.79
C LEU A 106 12.70 4.16 -16.68
N VAL A 107 11.83 3.81 -15.73
CA VAL A 107 11.30 4.74 -14.72
C VAL A 107 12.39 5.38 -13.86
N ARG A 108 13.50 4.67 -13.60
CA ARG A 108 14.62 5.17 -12.79
C ARG A 108 15.52 6.15 -13.54
N GLU A 109 15.49 6.13 -14.86
CA GLU A 109 16.21 7.07 -15.72
C GLU A 109 15.32 8.27 -16.09
N GLN A 110 14.06 8.01 -16.43
CA GLN A 110 13.14 9.03 -16.93
C GLN A 110 12.65 10.00 -15.84
N ASN A 111 12.56 9.54 -14.59
CA ASN A 111 11.99 10.32 -13.49
C ASN A 111 13.04 10.84 -12.50
N VAL A 112 14.32 10.89 -12.89
CA VAL A 112 15.43 11.32 -12.01
C VAL A 112 15.19 12.68 -11.37
N ASP A 113 14.53 13.61 -12.05
CA ASP A 113 14.28 14.99 -11.60
C ASP A 113 12.78 15.28 -11.33
N SER A 114 11.94 14.25 -11.17
CA SER A 114 10.49 14.46 -10.98
C SER A 114 10.17 15.18 -9.65
N MET A 115 9.09 15.98 -9.60
CA MET A 115 8.86 16.90 -8.47
C MET A 115 8.65 16.26 -7.08
N VAL A 116 8.44 14.95 -6.97
CA VAL A 116 8.11 14.27 -5.70
C VAL A 116 8.81 12.92 -5.58
N ILE A 117 8.79 12.13 -6.65
CA ILE A 117 9.33 10.76 -6.67
C ILE A 117 10.58 10.76 -7.56
N ASN A 118 11.51 11.66 -7.26
CA ASN A 118 12.82 11.76 -7.93
C ASN A 118 13.81 10.73 -7.39
N LYS A 119 15.02 10.75 -7.95
CA LYS A 119 16.11 9.88 -7.52
C LYS A 119 16.40 10.06 -6.02
N GLU A 120 16.52 11.28 -5.53
CA GLU A 120 16.85 11.55 -4.13
C GLU A 120 15.79 11.00 -3.16
N ALA A 121 14.50 11.19 -3.49
CA ALA A 121 13.41 10.65 -2.68
C ALA A 121 13.40 9.12 -2.67
N MET A 122 13.67 8.48 -3.81
CA MET A 122 13.74 7.02 -3.90
C MET A 122 14.95 6.46 -3.14
N ASP A 123 16.12 7.10 -3.25
CA ASP A 123 17.32 6.75 -2.48
C ASP A 123 17.05 6.85 -0.97
N PHE A 124 16.36 7.90 -0.54
CA PHE A 124 15.95 8.07 0.86
C PHE A 124 15.02 6.94 1.32
N VAL A 125 13.97 6.62 0.53
CA VAL A 125 13.02 5.54 0.84
C VAL A 125 13.75 4.20 0.96
N LEU A 126 14.64 3.86 0.02
CA LEU A 126 15.41 2.62 0.06
C LEU A 126 16.32 2.55 1.29
N ALA A 127 17.03 3.64 1.61
CA ALA A 127 17.91 3.70 2.77
C ALA A 127 17.15 3.58 4.10
N ALA A 128 15.97 4.16 4.19
CA ALA A 128 15.12 4.09 5.38
C ALA A 128 14.46 2.72 5.49
N TYR A 129 13.74 2.27 4.45
CA TYR A 129 12.92 1.06 4.46
C TYR A 129 13.74 -0.22 4.51
N ARG A 130 14.90 -0.23 3.82
CA ARG A 130 15.81 -1.38 3.67
C ARG A 130 15.07 -2.67 3.29
N PRO A 131 14.34 -2.70 2.16
CA PRO A 131 13.63 -3.90 1.75
C PRO A 131 14.62 -5.03 1.43
N ASP A 132 14.24 -6.26 1.76
CA ASP A 132 14.81 -7.43 1.09
C ASP A 132 14.09 -7.59 -0.25
N ILE A 133 14.76 -7.16 -1.33
CA ILE A 133 14.16 -7.19 -2.67
C ILE A 133 13.89 -8.61 -3.18
N MET A 134 14.53 -9.63 -2.60
CA MET A 134 14.30 -11.04 -2.95
C MET A 134 13.14 -11.64 -2.16
N SER A 135 12.55 -10.92 -1.20
CA SER A 135 11.44 -11.41 -0.40
C SER A 135 10.11 -11.27 -1.13
N ALA A 136 9.31 -12.34 -1.11
CA ALA A 136 7.91 -12.32 -1.55
C ALA A 136 7.03 -11.33 -0.75
N ALA A 137 7.47 -10.90 0.44
CA ALA A 137 6.79 -9.87 1.22
C ALA A 137 7.03 -8.44 0.69
N PHE A 138 8.08 -8.24 -0.12
CA PHE A 138 8.36 -6.98 -0.81
C PHE A 138 7.77 -6.96 -2.23
N SER A 139 8.04 -8.00 -3.02
CA SER A 139 7.69 -8.04 -4.43
C SER A 139 6.91 -9.31 -4.81
N PRO A 140 5.75 -9.18 -5.49
CA PRO A 140 5.04 -10.34 -6.00
C PRO A 140 5.85 -11.11 -7.06
N PHE A 141 6.84 -10.48 -7.71
CA PHE A 141 7.73 -11.14 -8.67
C PHE A 141 8.66 -12.16 -8.02
N GLN A 142 8.79 -12.14 -6.70
CA GLN A 142 9.57 -13.10 -5.91
C GLN A 142 8.70 -14.19 -5.28
N SER A 143 7.40 -14.24 -5.62
CA SER A 143 6.49 -15.30 -5.20
C SER A 143 6.40 -16.40 -6.26
N GLU A 144 6.38 -17.66 -5.85
CA GLU A 144 6.07 -18.79 -6.75
C GLU A 144 4.60 -18.82 -7.16
N HIS A 145 3.71 -18.28 -6.32
CA HIS A 145 2.26 -18.30 -6.51
C HIS A 145 1.66 -16.90 -6.32
N PRO A 146 2.13 -15.89 -7.08
CA PRO A 146 1.65 -14.53 -6.91
C PRO A 146 0.13 -14.48 -7.11
N HIS A 147 -0.54 -13.65 -6.32
CA HIS A 147 -1.99 -13.41 -6.38
C HIS A 147 -2.91 -14.59 -5.97
N THR A 148 -2.37 -15.79 -5.74
CA THR A 148 -3.18 -16.93 -5.29
C THR A 148 -3.79 -16.64 -3.92
N GLY A 149 -5.13 -16.67 -3.83
CA GLY A 149 -5.85 -16.40 -2.58
C GLY A 149 -5.84 -14.93 -2.14
N MET A 150 -5.29 -14.02 -2.95
CA MET A 150 -5.36 -12.58 -2.70
C MET A 150 -6.68 -12.00 -3.23
N PRO A 151 -7.25 -10.98 -2.57
CA PRO A 151 -8.39 -10.26 -3.14
C PRO A 151 -7.96 -9.51 -4.42
N PRO A 152 -8.92 -9.14 -5.29
CA PRO A 152 -8.67 -8.19 -6.37
C PRO A 152 -7.98 -6.92 -5.86
N VAL A 153 -6.92 -6.49 -6.55
CA VAL A 153 -6.14 -5.29 -6.21
C VAL A 153 -6.28 -4.24 -7.30
N TYR A 154 -6.64 -3.02 -6.91
CA TYR A 154 -6.68 -1.84 -7.76
C TYR A 154 -5.49 -0.93 -7.42
N MET A 155 -4.74 -0.51 -8.44
CA MET A 155 -3.52 0.31 -8.31
C MET A 155 -3.66 1.61 -9.10
#